data_AF-B0EMV6-F1
#
_entry.id   AF-B0EMV6-F1
#
_cell.length_a   1.000
_cell.length_b   1.000
_cell.length_c   1.000
_cell.angle_alpha   90.00
_cell.angle_beta   90.00
_cell.angle_gamma   90.00
#
_symmetry.space_group_name_H-M   'P 1'
#
loop_
_entity.id
_entity.type
_entity.pdbx_description
1 polymer ?
#
loop_
_entity_poly.entity_id
_entity_poly.type
_entity_poly.pdbx_seq_one_letter_code
_entity_poly.pdbx_strand_id
1 'polypeptide(L)' 'MSEEKKYYTKFVSKKFSVGANIDKTVGVDCINVQGDFVHEIADILAEQFKIDPANIEC' A
#
# COMPACT_ATOMS: atom_id res chain seq x y z
N MET A 1 -6.36 -16.54 -1.33
CA MET A 1 -5.49 -15.35 -1.20
C MET A 1 -5.96 -14.36 -2.25
N SER A 2 -6.63 -13.27 -1.87
CA SER A 2 -7.31 -12.37 -2.81
C SER A 2 -6.30 -11.73 -3.78
N GLU A 3 -6.59 -11.76 -5.08
CA GLU A 3 -5.67 -11.36 -6.16
C GLU A 3 -5.24 -9.88 -6.06
N GLU A 4 -6.12 -9.04 -5.52
CA GLU A 4 -5.89 -7.61 -5.28
C GLU A 4 -4.68 -7.31 -4.39
N LYS A 5 -4.45 -8.07 -3.32
CA LYS A 5 -3.34 -7.79 -2.38
C LYS A 5 -1.97 -8.01 -3.01
N LYS A 6 -1.86 -9.02 -3.86
CA LYS A 6 -0.66 -9.28 -4.66
C LYS A 6 -0.43 -8.16 -5.67
N TYR A 7 -1.52 -7.63 -6.26
CA TYR A 7 -1.44 -6.52 -7.17
C TYR A 7 -0.90 -5.26 -6.47
N TYR A 8 -1.47 -4.86 -5.33
CA TYR A 8 -1.02 -3.67 -4.59
C TYR A 8 0.43 -3.78 -4.12
N THR A 9 0.83 -4.93 -3.57
CA THR A 9 2.22 -5.14 -3.11
C THR A 9 3.22 -5.02 -4.26
N LYS A 10 2.91 -5.63 -5.42
CA LYS A 10 3.75 -5.52 -6.63
C LYS A 10 3.77 -4.11 -7.18
N PHE A 11 2.63 -3.42 -7.16
CA PHE A 11 2.51 -2.04 -7.64
C PHE A 11 3.41 -1.12 -6.82
N VAL A 12 3.29 -1.14 -5.49
CA VAL A 12 4.10 -0.31 -4.59
C VAL A 12 5.58 -0.63 -4.74
N SER A 13 5.96 -1.91 -4.75
CA SER A 13 7.36 -2.33 -4.94
C SER A 13 7.94 -1.82 -6.26
N LYS A 14 7.18 -1.85 -7.36
CA LYS A 14 7.61 -1.36 -8.67
C LYS A 14 7.64 0.17 -8.75
N LYS A 15 6.67 0.86 -8.14
CA LYS A 15 6.52 2.32 -8.19
C LYS A 15 7.67 3.00 -7.44
N PHE A 16 8.03 2.49 -6.27
CA PHE A 16 9.06 3.07 -5.40
C PHE A 16 10.42 2.38 -5.54
N SER A 17 10.53 1.29 -6.30
CA SER A 17 11.73 0.46 -6.43
C SER A 17 12.26 -0.06 -5.07
N VAL A 18 11.33 -0.45 -4.19
CA VAL A 18 11.62 -0.92 -2.82
C VAL A 18 11.02 -2.29 -2.54
N GLY A 19 11.51 -2.93 -1.48
CA GLY A 19 10.89 -4.13 -0.94
C GLY A 19 9.52 -3.81 -0.35
N ALA A 20 8.50 -4.60 -0.74
CA ALA A 20 7.19 -4.58 -0.10
C ALA A 20 6.72 -6.02 0.19
N ASN A 21 6.18 -6.25 1.38
CA ASN A 21 5.68 -7.57 1.78
C ASN A 21 4.32 -7.49 2.45
N ILE A 22 3.52 -8.54 2.27
CA ILE A 22 2.24 -8.67 2.96
C ILE A 22 2.52 -9.26 4.35
N ASP A 23 2.11 -8.55 5.39
CA ASP A 23 2.08 -9.01 6.77
C ASP A 23 0.65 -9.45 7.13
N LYS A 24 0.54 -10.61 7.78
CA LYS A 24 -0.73 -11.22 8.20
C LYS A 24 -0.79 -11.49 9.70
N THR A 25 0.23 -11.07 10.45
CA THR A 25 0.36 -11.36 11.89
C THR A 25 -0.59 -10.53 12.74
N VAL A 26 -1.06 -9.41 12.22
CA VAL A 26 -1.89 -8.41 12.89
C VAL A 26 -3.40 -8.65 12.79
N GLY A 27 -3.85 -9.78 12.24
CA GLY A 27 -5.28 -10.08 12.06
C GLY A 27 -5.98 -9.23 10.99
N VAL A 28 -5.26 -8.29 10.40
CA VAL A 28 -5.59 -7.49 9.23
C VAL A 28 -4.49 -7.68 8.18
N ASP A 29 -4.82 -7.50 6.91
CA ASP A 29 -3.81 -7.57 5.85
C ASP A 29 -3.06 -6.25 5.73
N CYS A 30 -1.78 -6.25 6.09
CA CYS A 30 -0.92 -5.10 5.99
C CYS A 30 0.09 -5.27 4.85
N ILE A 31 0.47 -4.16 4.21
CA ILE A 31 1.58 -4.13 3.26
C ILE A 31 2.69 -3.31 3.92
N ASN A 32 3.78 -3.97 4.30
CA ASN A 32 4.96 -3.31 4.83
C ASN A 32 5.81 -2.85 3.64
N VAL A 33 6.21 -1.58 3.64
CA VAL A 33 7.00 -0.95 2.57
C VAL A 33 8.30 -0.45 3.20
N GLN A 34 9.43 -0.74 2.56
CA GLN A 34 10.72 -0.25 3.04
C GLN A 34 10.94 1.21 2.65
N GLY A 35 11.08 2.10 3.63
CA GLY A 35 11.34 3.54 3.44
C GLY A 35 10.19 4.41 3.97
N ASP A 36 10.34 5.73 3.84
CA ASP A 36 9.33 6.70 4.23
C ASP A 36 8.71 7.32 2.97
N PHE A 37 7.48 6.89 2.65
CA PHE A 37 6.71 7.27 1.47
C PHE A 37 5.24 7.53 1.84
N VAL A 38 4.99 7.93 3.09
CA VAL A 38 3.62 8.02 3.64
C VAL A 38 2.75 8.94 2.77
N HIS A 39 3.28 10.11 2.39
CA HIS A 39 2.56 11.07 1.56
C HIS A 39 2.34 10.57 0.13
N GLU A 40 3.35 10.00 -0.51
CA GLU A 40 3.22 9.48 -1.87
C GLU A 40 2.29 8.27 -1.96
N ILE A 41 2.26 7.43 -0.93
CA ILE A 41 1.31 6.32 -0.84
C ILE A 41 -0.11 6.87 -0.62
N ALA A 42 -0.30 7.88 0.24
CA ALA A 42 -1.58 8.54 0.44
C ALA A 42 -2.13 9.14 -0.87
N ASP A 43 -1.28 9.84 -1.63
CA ASP A 43 -1.65 10.40 -2.94
C ASP A 43 -2.06 9.29 -3.92
N ILE A 44 -1.32 8.18 -3.99
CA ILE A 44 -1.67 7.03 -4.84
C ILE A 44 -3.03 6.43 -4.45
N LEU A 45 -3.30 6.28 -3.15
CA LEU A 45 -4.57 5.75 -2.64
C LEU A 45 -5.74 6.66 -3.03
N ALA A 46 -5.58 7.97 -2.90
CA ALA A 46 -6.61 8.94 -3.29
C ALA A 46 -6.78 9.03 -4.82
N GLU A 47 -5.69 9.16 -5.57
CA GLU A 47 -5.73 9.47 -7.00
C GLU A 47 -5.99 8.24 -7.87
N GLN A 48 -5.31 7.12 -7.61
CA GLN A 48 -5.41 5.92 -8.45
C GLN A 48 -6.46 4.95 -7.94
N PHE A 49 -6.51 4.73 -6.62
CA PHE A 49 -7.45 3.79 -6.02
C PHE A 49 -8.78 4.44 -5.63
N LYS A 50 -8.91 5.77 -5.82
CA LYS A 50 -10.14 6.53 -5.57
C LYS A 50 -10.66 6.34 -4.14
N ILE A 51 -9.75 6.15 -3.19
CA ILE A 51 -10.08 6.10 -1.76
C ILE A 51 -10.33 7.52 -1.28
N ASP A 52 -11.39 7.72 -0.50
CA ASP A 52 -11.69 9.01 0.10
C ASP A 52 -10.53 9.42 1.04
N PRO A 53 -9.92 10.61 0.86
CA PRO A 53 -8.86 11.10 1.74
C PRO A 53 -9.24 11.12 3.22
N ALA A 54 -10.52 11.24 3.57
CA ALA A 54 -10.99 11.17 4.95
C ALA A 54 -10.78 9.78 5.59
N ASN A 55 -10.54 8.74 4.79
CA ASN A 55 -10.23 7.38 5.22
C ASN A 55 -8.72 7.07 5.19
N ILE A 56 -7.86 8.06 4.95
CA ILE A 56 -6.41 7.90 4.90
C ILE A 56 -5.79 8.64 6.08
N GLU A 57 -5.15 7.89 6.99
CA GLU A 57 -4.41 8.43 8.13
C GLU A 57 -2.90 8.38 7.84
N CYS A 58 -2.21 9.51 8.04
CA CYS A 58 -0.77 9.68 7.78
C CYS A 58 -0.02 10.01 9.07
#